data_AF-A0A3P7CXD6-F1
#
_entry.id   AF-A0A3P7CXD6-F1
#
_cell.length_a   1.000
_cell.length_b   1.000
_cell.length_c   1.000
_cell.angle_alpha   90.00
_cell.angle_beta   90.00
_cell.angle_gamma   90.00
#
_symmetry.space_group_name_H-M   'P 1'
#
loop_
_entity.id
_entity.type
_entity.pdbx_description
1 polymer ?
#
loop_
_entity_poly.entity_id
_entity_poly.type
_entity_poly.pdbx_seq_one_letter_code
_entity_poly.pdbx_strand_id
1 'polypeptide(L)'
;MVGSNAFDHKKNKVTVQRPGDQKAYQCGPNSKKNKKTNSDSIKEINRCREMASCFLDLSKCQMHSLPPSIRDLAAHLSELHLYSNKLSSLPNEIGALVHLKTLTLQENSLTRLPETLQGCTKLSMLDVRHNKLSEIPPVIYQLTELTQLLLNFNRIRLVDRAIGNLTNLQGLNLRENKIHNLPAVPGICELRQLCTLDVSHNHLEHLPEEIGQCKNLTALGLQHNELTSLPESIGELSLLERLGLK
;
A
#
# COMPACT_ATOMS: atom_id res chain seq x y z
N MET A 1 15.08 -49.09 47.70
CA MET A 1 15.67 -48.20 46.67
C MET A 1 14.54 -47.80 45.74
N VAL A 2 14.25 -46.50 45.74
CA VAL A 2 13.02 -45.90 45.20
C VAL A 2 13.19 -45.70 43.69
N GLY A 3 12.29 -46.28 42.90
CA GLY A 3 12.22 -46.12 41.45
C GLY A 3 11.63 -44.75 41.09
N SER A 4 12.41 -43.96 40.37
CA SER A 4 12.13 -42.58 39.96
C SER A 4 11.09 -42.50 38.83
N ASN A 5 10.05 -41.70 39.06
CA ASN A 5 9.07 -41.24 38.08
C ASN A 5 9.75 -40.43 36.95
N ALA A 6 9.60 -40.87 35.70
CA ALA A 6 9.92 -40.07 34.52
C ALA A 6 8.68 -39.26 34.12
N PHE A 7 8.75 -37.95 34.26
CA PHE A 7 7.74 -36.99 33.82
C PHE A 7 7.76 -36.85 32.30
N ASP A 8 6.61 -37.09 31.66
CA ASP A 8 6.37 -36.90 30.24
C ASP A 8 6.16 -35.40 29.93
N HIS A 9 7.15 -34.77 29.31
CA HIS A 9 7.04 -33.38 28.83
C HIS A 9 6.47 -33.35 27.41
N LYS A 10 5.14 -33.30 27.30
CA LYS A 10 4.47 -32.82 26.08
C LYS A 10 4.89 -31.36 25.80
N LYS A 11 5.68 -31.16 24.74
CA LYS A 11 5.96 -29.82 24.19
C LYS A 11 4.67 -29.25 23.58
N ASN A 12 4.05 -28.29 24.26
CA ASN A 12 2.98 -27.49 23.69
C ASN A 12 3.54 -26.63 22.55
N LYS A 13 3.08 -26.90 21.32
CA LYS A 13 3.41 -26.13 20.13
C LYS A 13 2.51 -24.89 20.12
N VAL A 14 3.03 -23.75 20.56
CA VAL A 14 2.32 -22.47 20.52
C VAL A 14 2.34 -21.96 19.08
N THR A 15 1.21 -22.04 18.39
CA THR A 15 0.99 -21.39 17.10
C THR A 15 0.41 -20.00 17.32
N VAL A 16 1.17 -18.97 16.92
CA VAL A 16 0.70 -17.57 16.91
C VAL A 16 -0.17 -17.38 15.67
N GLN A 17 -1.48 -17.29 15.84
CA GLN A 17 -2.38 -16.78 14.80
C GLN A 17 -2.36 -15.24 14.82
N ARG A 18 -1.97 -14.65 13.68
CA ARG A 18 -2.03 -13.19 13.46
C ARG A 18 -3.44 -12.84 13.00
N PRO A 19 -4.09 -11.78 13.52
CA PRO A 19 -5.38 -11.33 12.99
C PRO A 19 -5.15 -10.66 11.64
N GLY A 20 -5.57 -11.31 10.55
CA GLY A 20 -5.40 -10.80 9.18
C GLY A 20 -5.62 -11.82 8.05
N ASP A 21 -5.63 -13.13 8.35
CA ASP A 21 -5.92 -14.16 7.35
C ASP A 21 -7.44 -14.34 7.14
N GLN A 22 -8.11 -13.32 6.61
CA GLN A 22 -9.42 -13.52 5.99
C GLN A 22 -9.22 -14.04 4.56
N LYS A 23 -9.58 -15.31 4.41
CA LYS A 23 -9.70 -16.11 3.18
C LYS A 23 -9.80 -15.28 1.90
N ALA A 24 -8.71 -15.23 1.14
CA ALA A 24 -8.76 -14.88 -0.27
C ALA A 24 -9.64 -15.91 -1.00
N TYR A 25 -10.62 -15.42 -1.76
CA TYR A 25 -11.46 -16.20 -2.65
C TYR A 25 -10.59 -17.14 -3.52
N GLN A 26 -10.82 -18.45 -3.39
CA GLN A 26 -10.35 -19.43 -4.35
C GLN A 26 -11.34 -19.47 -5.52
N CYS A 27 -10.93 -18.98 -6.69
CA CYS A 27 -11.48 -19.41 -7.97
C CYS A 27 -10.35 -20.09 -8.76
N GLY A 28 -10.56 -21.37 -9.11
CA GLY A 28 -9.64 -22.18 -9.92
C GLY A 28 -9.71 -21.84 -11.43
N PRO A 29 -9.12 -22.66 -12.33
CA PRO A 29 -8.38 -23.89 -12.11
C PRO A 29 -6.85 -23.70 -12.25
N ASN A 30 -6.11 -24.67 -11.70
CA ASN A 30 -4.67 -24.85 -11.86
C ASN A 30 -4.21 -24.63 -13.32
N SER A 31 -3.72 -23.44 -13.64
CA SER A 31 -2.85 -23.26 -14.80
C SER A 31 -1.42 -23.56 -14.34
N LYS A 32 -0.87 -24.63 -14.91
CA LYS A 32 0.53 -25.04 -14.75
C LYS A 32 1.44 -23.82 -14.93
N LYS A 33 2.45 -23.70 -14.07
CA LYS A 33 3.50 -22.67 -14.07
C LYS A 33 4.24 -22.63 -15.41
N ASN A 34 3.68 -21.92 -16.40
CA ASN A 34 4.40 -21.53 -17.60
C ASN A 34 4.89 -20.09 -17.42
N LYS A 35 6.15 -19.85 -17.81
CA LYS A 35 6.76 -18.52 -17.87
C LYS A 35 5.90 -17.63 -18.76
N LYS A 36 5.01 -16.82 -18.17
CA LYS A 36 4.31 -15.76 -18.90
C LYS A 36 5.37 -14.75 -19.36
N THR A 37 5.39 -14.47 -20.65
CA THR A 37 6.31 -13.51 -21.30
C THR A 37 5.58 -12.20 -21.58
N ASN A 38 6.29 -11.15 -22.02
CA ASN A 38 5.63 -9.92 -22.51
C ASN A 38 4.66 -10.17 -23.68
N SER A 39 4.83 -11.27 -24.44
CA SER A 39 3.86 -11.65 -25.47
C SER A 39 2.52 -12.10 -24.87
N ASP A 40 2.52 -12.62 -23.65
CA ASP A 40 1.32 -13.11 -22.98
C ASP A 40 0.54 -11.97 -22.35
N SER A 41 1.19 -10.90 -21.89
CA SER A 41 0.49 -9.72 -21.37
C SER A 41 -0.29 -8.97 -22.45
N ILE A 42 0.24 -8.86 -23.68
CA ILE A 42 -0.49 -8.27 -24.81
C ILE A 42 -1.74 -9.10 -25.16
N LYS A 43 -1.63 -10.44 -25.14
CA LYS A 43 -2.76 -11.33 -25.39
C LYS A 43 -3.85 -11.17 -24.33
N GLU A 44 -3.47 -11.11 -23.04
CA GLU A 44 -4.44 -10.90 -21.96
C GLU A 44 -5.08 -9.51 -22.00
N ILE A 45 -4.34 -8.47 -22.41
CA ILE A 45 -4.92 -7.14 -22.65
C ILE A 45 -5.95 -7.20 -23.78
N ASN A 46 -5.63 -7.82 -24.92
CA ASN A 46 -6.57 -7.95 -26.02
C ASN A 46 -7.82 -8.75 -25.61
N ARG A 47 -7.64 -9.83 -24.85
CA ARG A 47 -8.74 -10.62 -24.30
C ARG A 47 -9.62 -9.81 -23.34
N CYS A 48 -9.00 -9.03 -22.45
CA CYS A 48 -9.69 -8.14 -21.52
C CYS A 48 -10.51 -7.06 -22.26
N ARG A 49 -9.98 -6.57 -23.38
CA ARG A 49 -10.68 -5.63 -24.28
C ARG A 49 -11.90 -6.28 -24.93
N GLU A 50 -11.72 -7.45 -25.54
CA GLU A 50 -12.79 -8.19 -26.22
C GLU A 50 -13.92 -8.60 -25.28
N MET A 51 -13.59 -8.98 -24.05
CA MET A 51 -14.56 -9.37 -23.03
C MET A 51 -15.17 -8.18 -22.28
N ALA A 52 -14.73 -6.94 -22.56
CA ALA A 52 -15.08 -5.75 -21.78
C ALA A 52 -14.94 -5.99 -20.26
N SER A 53 -13.88 -6.69 -19.84
CA SER A 53 -13.66 -7.03 -18.43
C SER A 53 -13.18 -5.82 -17.64
N CYS A 54 -13.85 -5.50 -16.54
CA CYS A 54 -13.43 -4.42 -15.63
C CYS A 54 -12.19 -4.79 -14.79
N PHE A 55 -11.74 -6.05 -14.87
CA PHE A 55 -10.61 -6.60 -14.11
C PHE A 55 -9.55 -7.15 -15.05
N LEU A 56 -8.28 -6.84 -14.77
CA LEU A 56 -7.11 -7.39 -15.44
C LEU A 56 -6.02 -7.77 -14.44
N ASP A 57 -5.63 -9.04 -14.45
CA ASP A 57 -4.51 -9.57 -13.66
C ASP A 57 -3.33 -9.97 -14.56
N LEU A 58 -2.26 -9.18 -14.45
CA LEU A 58 -0.96 -9.40 -15.07
C LEU A 58 0.13 -9.64 -14.01
N SER A 59 -0.24 -10.08 -12.81
CA SER A 59 0.69 -10.40 -11.74
C SER A 59 1.56 -11.61 -12.05
N LYS A 60 2.73 -11.69 -11.42
CA LYS A 60 3.66 -12.85 -11.51
C LYS A 60 4.08 -13.21 -12.95
N CYS A 61 4.04 -12.24 -13.87
CA CYS A 61 4.37 -12.42 -15.28
C CYS A 61 5.85 -12.14 -15.60
N GLN A 62 6.70 -11.90 -14.60
CA GLN A 62 8.12 -11.54 -14.80
C GLN A 62 8.30 -10.32 -15.73
N MET A 63 7.27 -9.47 -15.81
CA MET A 63 7.17 -8.40 -16.78
C MET A 63 8.10 -7.24 -16.39
N HIS A 64 8.90 -6.75 -17.35
CA HIS A 64 9.83 -5.63 -17.11
C HIS A 64 9.19 -4.27 -17.45
N SER A 65 8.20 -4.29 -18.34
CA SER A 65 7.45 -3.11 -18.77
C SER A 65 6.01 -3.49 -19.07
N LEU A 66 5.06 -2.69 -18.59
CA LEU A 66 3.67 -2.79 -19.03
C LEU A 66 3.55 -2.20 -20.45
N PRO A 67 2.93 -2.91 -21.41
CA PRO A 67 2.85 -2.42 -22.79
C PRO A 67 1.90 -1.22 -22.90
N PRO A 68 2.17 -0.26 -23.81
CA PRO A 68 1.31 0.90 -24.07
C PRO A 68 -0.12 0.56 -24.48
N SER A 69 -0.36 -0.66 -24.99
CA SER A 69 -1.69 -1.17 -25.34
C SER A 69 -2.66 -1.21 -24.15
N ILE A 70 -2.20 -1.01 -22.91
CA ILE A 70 -3.06 -0.85 -21.74
C ILE A 70 -4.09 0.29 -21.92
N ARG A 71 -3.77 1.31 -22.72
CA ARG A 71 -4.69 2.41 -23.05
C ARG A 71 -6.00 1.92 -23.67
N ASP A 72 -5.98 0.79 -24.38
CA ASP A 72 -7.16 0.26 -25.07
C ASP A 72 -8.25 -0.21 -24.08
N LEU A 73 -7.91 -0.33 -22.79
CA LEU A 73 -8.83 -0.70 -21.72
C LEU A 73 -9.40 0.50 -20.95
N ALA A 74 -9.10 1.72 -21.41
CA ALA A 74 -9.52 2.98 -20.79
C ALA A 74 -11.04 3.09 -20.58
N ALA A 75 -11.84 2.46 -21.44
CA ALA A 75 -13.29 2.57 -21.43
C ALA A 75 -13.95 1.88 -20.21
N HIS A 76 -13.31 0.88 -19.62
CA HIS A 76 -14.00 -0.04 -18.70
C HIS A 76 -13.15 -0.59 -17.56
N LEU A 77 -11.82 -0.55 -17.63
CA LEU A 77 -10.96 -1.17 -16.62
C LEU A 77 -11.06 -0.42 -15.27
N SER A 78 -11.49 -1.14 -14.23
CA SER A 78 -11.59 -0.64 -12.86
C SER A 78 -10.54 -1.21 -11.93
N GLU A 79 -10.02 -2.40 -12.20
CA GLU A 79 -9.04 -3.08 -11.34
C GLU A 79 -7.86 -3.62 -12.16
N LEU A 80 -6.65 -3.17 -11.82
CA LEU A 80 -5.43 -3.58 -12.49
C LEU A 80 -4.43 -4.15 -11.48
N HIS A 81 -4.11 -5.43 -11.66
CA HIS A 81 -3.18 -6.16 -10.82
C HIS A 81 -1.86 -6.42 -11.56
N LEU A 82 -0.76 -5.87 -11.02
CA LEU A 82 0.58 -5.91 -11.61
C LEU A 82 1.65 -6.37 -10.61
N TYR A 83 1.23 -6.97 -9.50
CA TYR A 83 2.12 -7.36 -8.41
C TYR A 83 3.06 -8.52 -8.76
N SER A 84 4.18 -8.62 -8.03
CA SER A 84 5.21 -9.64 -8.21
C SER A 84 5.78 -9.69 -9.64
N ASN A 85 6.08 -8.54 -10.22
CA ASN A 85 6.71 -8.40 -11.53
C ASN A 85 8.11 -7.80 -11.40
N LYS A 86 8.71 -7.36 -12.51
CA LYS A 86 10.04 -6.71 -12.57
C LYS A 86 9.93 -5.28 -13.12
N LEU A 87 8.79 -4.62 -12.91
CA LEU A 87 8.54 -3.28 -13.43
C LEU A 87 9.46 -2.28 -12.75
N SER A 88 10.20 -1.51 -13.55
CA SER A 88 11.00 -0.36 -13.08
C SER A 88 10.23 0.96 -13.21
N SER A 89 9.25 1.01 -14.10
CA SER A 89 8.38 2.16 -14.34
C SER A 89 7.05 1.71 -14.95
N LEU A 90 6.05 2.60 -14.92
CA LEU A 90 4.82 2.44 -15.69
C LEU A 90 4.87 3.28 -16.98
N PRO A 91 4.19 2.84 -18.05
CA PRO A 91 4.03 3.62 -19.27
C PRO A 91 3.11 4.83 -19.02
N ASN A 92 3.26 5.88 -19.82
CA ASN A 92 2.44 7.10 -19.70
C ASN A 92 0.96 6.82 -19.97
N GLU A 93 0.67 5.79 -20.76
CA GLU A 93 -0.66 5.32 -21.11
C GLU A 93 -1.51 4.88 -19.93
N ILE A 94 -0.91 4.63 -18.75
CA ILE A 94 -1.66 4.34 -17.52
C ILE A 94 -2.66 5.45 -17.18
N GLY A 95 -2.32 6.70 -17.50
CA GLY A 95 -3.16 7.87 -17.26
C GLY A 95 -4.47 7.89 -18.04
N ALA A 96 -4.60 7.06 -19.08
CA ALA A 96 -5.84 6.96 -19.85
C ALA A 96 -6.92 6.15 -19.12
N LEU A 97 -6.57 5.39 -18.08
CA LEU A 97 -7.50 4.53 -17.34
C LEU A 97 -8.34 5.35 -16.34
N VAL A 98 -9.24 6.19 -16.86
CA VAL A 98 -10.07 7.12 -16.06
C VAL A 98 -11.08 6.43 -15.14
N HIS A 99 -11.37 5.15 -15.39
CA HIS A 99 -12.27 4.33 -14.58
C HIS A 99 -11.55 3.48 -13.52
N LEU A 100 -10.22 3.53 -13.48
CA LEU A 100 -9.41 2.71 -12.58
C LEU A 100 -9.66 3.12 -11.12
N LYS A 101 -10.06 2.14 -10.30
CA LYS A 101 -10.30 2.28 -8.86
C LYS A 101 -9.19 1.63 -8.04
N THR A 102 -8.69 0.49 -8.49
CA THR A 102 -7.68 -0.29 -7.77
C THR A 102 -6.47 -0.53 -8.65
N LEU A 103 -5.29 -0.15 -8.16
CA LEU A 103 -4.01 -0.38 -8.82
C LEU A 103 -3.04 -1.05 -7.83
N THR A 104 -2.66 -2.30 -8.12
CA THR A 104 -1.72 -3.06 -7.28
C THR A 104 -0.40 -3.30 -8.00
N LEU A 105 0.69 -2.80 -7.41
CA LEU A 105 2.04 -2.73 -7.97
C LEU A 105 3.09 -3.28 -7.01
N GLN A 106 2.68 -3.95 -5.94
CA GLN A 106 3.59 -4.45 -4.93
C GLN A 106 4.57 -5.49 -5.47
N GLU A 107 5.74 -5.60 -4.83
CA GLU A 107 6.82 -6.52 -5.23
C GLU A 107 7.29 -6.28 -6.67
N ASN A 108 7.62 -5.03 -6.99
CA ASN A 108 8.25 -4.63 -8.24
C ASN A 108 9.60 -3.93 -7.95
N SER A 109 10.14 -3.21 -8.92
CA SER A 109 11.36 -2.41 -8.76
C SER A 109 11.13 -0.94 -9.12
N LEU A 110 9.92 -0.42 -8.85
CA LEU A 110 9.54 0.94 -9.18
C LEU A 110 10.36 1.94 -8.36
N THR A 111 10.94 2.92 -9.06
CA THR A 111 11.60 4.07 -8.45
C THR A 111 10.83 5.38 -8.66
N ARG A 112 9.88 5.38 -9.60
CA ARG A 112 9.01 6.52 -9.92
C ARG A 112 7.66 6.05 -10.47
N LEU A 113 6.67 6.94 -10.46
CA LEU A 113 5.41 6.79 -11.17
C LEU A 113 5.30 7.90 -12.24
N PRO A 114 4.66 7.64 -13.39
CA PRO A 114 4.49 8.64 -14.44
C PRO A 114 3.51 9.74 -14.00
N GLU A 115 3.78 10.99 -14.38
CA GLU A 115 2.91 12.13 -14.05
C GLU A 115 1.50 11.98 -14.64
N THR A 116 1.37 11.24 -15.74
CA THR A 116 0.07 10.95 -16.36
C THR A 116 -0.86 10.14 -15.46
N LEU A 117 -0.36 9.49 -14.40
CA LEU A 117 -1.19 8.76 -13.44
C LEU A 117 -2.27 9.66 -12.81
N GLN A 118 -2.09 10.99 -12.79
CA GLN A 118 -3.12 11.96 -12.40
C GLN A 118 -4.45 11.78 -13.16
N GLY A 119 -4.43 11.22 -14.37
CA GLY A 119 -5.63 10.95 -15.17
C GLY A 119 -6.53 9.83 -14.60
N CYS A 120 -6.02 9.00 -13.69
CA CYS A 120 -6.80 8.00 -12.97
C CYS A 120 -7.59 8.65 -11.82
N THR A 121 -8.51 9.54 -12.18
CA THR A 121 -9.24 10.41 -11.22
C THR A 121 -10.14 9.65 -10.26
N LYS A 122 -10.48 8.39 -10.55
CA LYS A 122 -11.31 7.52 -9.70
C LYS A 122 -10.51 6.55 -8.84
N LEU A 123 -9.19 6.67 -8.81
CA LEU A 123 -8.33 5.73 -8.10
C LEU A 123 -8.54 5.87 -6.58
N SER A 124 -9.08 4.83 -5.96
CA SER A 124 -9.35 4.78 -4.52
C SER A 124 -8.32 3.96 -3.76
N MET A 125 -7.71 2.96 -4.38
CA MET A 125 -6.71 2.10 -3.76
C MET A 125 -5.44 2.05 -4.62
N LEU A 126 -4.32 2.46 -4.02
CA LEU A 126 -2.99 2.35 -4.60
C LEU A 126 -2.07 1.54 -3.68
N ASP A 127 -1.62 0.39 -4.18
CA ASP A 127 -0.66 -0.46 -3.49
C ASP A 127 0.69 -0.48 -4.23
N VAL A 128 1.70 0.14 -3.63
CA VAL A 128 3.08 0.22 -4.16
C VAL A 128 4.09 -0.34 -3.15
N ARG A 129 3.66 -1.26 -2.28
CA ARG A 129 4.50 -1.89 -1.26
C ARG A 129 5.69 -2.65 -1.88
N HIS A 130 6.77 -2.84 -1.13
CA HIS A 130 7.94 -3.61 -1.62
C HIS A 130 8.45 -3.12 -2.99
N ASN A 131 8.72 -1.83 -3.09
CA ASN A 131 9.35 -1.20 -4.25
C ASN A 131 10.64 -0.48 -3.83
N LYS A 132 11.16 0.43 -4.67
CA LYS A 132 12.41 1.14 -4.44
C LYS A 132 12.21 2.67 -4.42
N LEU A 133 11.01 3.13 -4.04
CA LEU A 133 10.68 4.55 -3.97
C LEU A 133 11.53 5.23 -2.88
N SER A 134 12.29 6.26 -3.23
CA SER A 134 13.06 7.09 -2.29
C SER A 134 12.26 8.26 -1.71
N GLU A 135 11.15 8.60 -2.36
CA GLU A 135 10.18 9.64 -2.00
C GLU A 135 8.80 9.20 -2.48
N ILE A 136 7.75 9.82 -1.97
CA ILE A 136 6.39 9.64 -2.52
C ILE A 136 6.31 10.46 -3.82
N PRO A 137 6.07 9.83 -4.99
CA PRO A 137 5.98 10.56 -6.25
C PRO A 137 4.91 11.67 -6.20
N PRO A 138 5.20 12.91 -6.65
CA PRO A 138 4.28 14.04 -6.53
C PRO A 138 2.89 13.80 -7.13
N VAL A 139 2.80 12.96 -8.17
CA VAL A 139 1.54 12.58 -8.81
C VAL A 139 0.56 11.89 -7.84
N ILE A 140 1.05 11.20 -6.80
CA ILE A 140 0.18 10.55 -5.80
C ILE A 140 -0.64 11.59 -5.04
N TYR A 141 -0.05 12.74 -4.72
CA TYR A 141 -0.74 13.83 -4.00
C TYR A 141 -1.87 14.49 -4.80
N GLN A 142 -2.00 14.17 -6.09
CA GLN A 142 -3.06 14.68 -6.97
C GLN A 142 -4.24 13.71 -7.08
N LEU A 143 -4.12 12.50 -6.54
CA LEU A 143 -5.15 11.46 -6.59
C LEU A 143 -6.11 11.61 -5.40
N THR A 144 -6.93 12.65 -5.43
CA THR A 144 -7.78 13.08 -4.29
C THR A 144 -8.87 12.08 -3.89
N GLU A 145 -9.21 11.12 -4.77
CA GLU A 145 -10.17 10.03 -4.47
C GLU A 145 -9.53 8.86 -3.71
N LEU A 146 -8.21 8.89 -3.44
CA LEU A 146 -7.54 7.82 -2.68
C LEU A 146 -8.11 7.70 -1.27
N THR A 147 -8.56 6.49 -0.94
CA THR A 147 -8.97 6.08 0.40
C THR A 147 -7.93 5.18 1.05
N GLN A 148 -7.13 4.45 0.26
CA GLN A 148 -6.10 3.53 0.74
C GLN A 148 -4.80 3.72 -0.03
N LEU A 149 -3.72 4.07 0.70
CA LEU A 149 -2.38 4.25 0.15
C LEU A 149 -1.38 3.38 0.90
N LEU A 150 -0.85 2.35 0.23
CA LEU A 150 0.08 1.40 0.80
C LEU A 150 1.48 1.60 0.22
N LEU A 151 2.40 2.13 1.03
CA LEU A 151 3.77 2.51 0.67
C LEU A 151 4.82 1.75 1.50
N ASN A 152 4.42 0.76 2.31
CA ASN A 152 5.35 0.08 3.20
C ASN A 152 6.42 -0.75 2.47
N PHE A 153 7.57 -0.92 3.13
CA PHE A 153 8.78 -1.53 2.57
C PHE A 153 9.26 -0.81 1.30
N ASN A 154 9.47 0.50 1.41
CA ASN A 154 10.15 1.32 0.39
C ASN A 154 11.41 1.95 1.02
N ARG A 155 11.89 3.05 0.47
CA ARG A 155 13.07 3.80 0.96
C ARG A 155 12.74 5.27 1.16
N ILE A 156 11.47 5.58 1.42
CA ILE A 156 10.93 6.94 1.49
C ILE A 156 11.58 7.66 2.65
N ARG A 157 12.19 8.82 2.38
CA ARG A 157 12.84 9.65 3.41
C ARG A 157 11.99 10.84 3.85
N LEU A 158 11.20 11.37 2.92
CA LEU A 158 10.42 12.58 3.10
C LEU A 158 8.97 12.32 2.69
N VAL A 159 8.04 12.81 3.52
CA VAL A 159 6.62 12.94 3.19
C VAL A 159 6.37 14.43 2.98
N ASP A 160 6.03 14.83 1.76
CA ASP A 160 5.73 16.23 1.44
C ASP A 160 4.43 16.69 2.11
N ARG A 161 4.34 17.99 2.43
CA ARG A 161 3.12 18.65 2.94
C ARG A 161 1.89 18.42 2.06
N ALA A 162 2.09 18.19 0.76
CA ALA A 162 1.06 17.85 -0.19
C ALA A 162 0.31 16.55 0.13
N ILE A 163 0.78 15.73 1.09
CA ILE A 163 -0.01 14.61 1.62
C ILE A 163 -1.38 15.06 2.11
N GLY A 164 -1.51 16.28 2.63
CA GLY A 164 -2.77 16.85 3.08
C GLY A 164 -3.82 17.04 1.98
N ASN A 165 -3.45 16.96 0.70
CA ASN A 165 -4.41 16.99 -0.41
C ASN A 165 -5.29 15.73 -0.46
N LEU A 166 -4.86 14.62 0.15
CA LEU A 166 -5.57 13.34 0.12
C LEU A 166 -6.65 13.28 1.21
N THR A 167 -7.58 14.24 1.20
CA THR A 167 -8.56 14.44 2.28
C THR A 167 -9.54 13.27 2.47
N ASN A 168 -9.71 12.42 1.46
CA ASN A 168 -10.51 11.19 1.51
C ASN A 168 -9.75 9.97 2.06
N LEU A 169 -8.45 10.12 2.38
CA LEU A 169 -7.60 9.01 2.79
C LEU A 169 -8.04 8.46 4.15
N GLN A 170 -8.31 7.16 4.18
CA GLN A 170 -8.73 6.41 5.37
C GLN A 170 -7.62 5.51 5.90
N GLY A 171 -6.74 5.04 5.01
CA GLY A 171 -5.58 4.23 5.38
C GLY A 171 -4.31 4.70 4.72
N LEU A 172 -3.29 4.98 5.53
CA LEU A 172 -1.95 5.32 5.10
C LEU A 172 -0.95 4.38 5.77
N ASN A 173 -0.29 3.55 4.97
CA ASN A 173 0.76 2.66 5.47
C ASN A 173 2.13 3.07 4.91
N LEU A 174 2.98 3.59 5.78
CA LEU A 174 4.35 4.04 5.54
C LEU A 174 5.37 3.19 6.31
N ARG A 175 4.97 2.04 6.85
CA ARG A 175 5.84 1.18 7.64
C ARG A 175 7.11 0.75 6.89
N GLU A 176 8.22 0.57 7.59
CA GLU A 176 9.49 0.12 6.99
C GLU A 176 9.93 1.05 5.85
N ASN A 177 10.18 2.30 6.21
CA ASN A 177 10.74 3.33 5.33
C ASN A 177 11.92 4.02 6.08
N LYS A 178 12.28 5.24 5.68
CA LYS A 178 13.39 6.02 6.25
C LYS A 178 12.95 7.43 6.64
N ILE A 179 11.69 7.56 7.06
CA ILE A 179 11.04 8.85 7.32
C ILE A 179 11.52 9.38 8.67
N HIS A 180 11.94 10.66 8.70
CA HIS A 180 12.41 11.31 9.92
C HIS A 180 11.35 12.22 10.55
N ASN A 181 10.50 12.81 9.72
CA ASN A 181 9.46 13.75 10.16
C ASN A 181 8.19 13.58 9.32
N LEU A 182 7.04 13.84 9.93
CA LEU A 182 5.76 13.98 9.24
C LEU A 182 5.43 15.48 9.07
N PRO A 183 4.88 15.92 7.93
CA PRO A 183 4.48 17.30 7.74
C PRO A 183 3.27 17.64 8.62
N ALA A 184 3.39 18.73 9.39
CA ALA A 184 2.35 19.25 10.28
C ALA A 184 1.27 20.02 9.50
N VAL A 185 1.58 21.24 9.05
CA VAL A 185 0.62 22.18 8.44
C VAL A 185 1.18 22.86 7.16
N PRO A 186 0.47 22.79 6.02
CA PRO A 186 -0.50 21.74 5.70
C PRO A 186 0.21 20.38 5.70
N GLY A 187 -0.51 19.29 5.93
CA GLY A 187 0.12 17.99 6.04
C GLY A 187 -0.82 16.93 6.58
N ILE A 188 -0.34 16.15 7.54
CA ILE A 188 -1.12 15.06 8.14
C ILE A 188 -2.42 15.58 8.79
N CYS A 189 -2.43 16.83 9.28
CA CYS A 189 -3.58 17.45 9.93
C CYS A 189 -4.83 17.58 9.03
N GLU A 190 -4.65 17.60 7.71
CA GLU A 190 -5.74 17.70 6.75
C GLU A 190 -6.45 16.35 6.49
N LEU A 191 -5.84 15.24 6.92
CA LEU A 191 -6.36 13.89 6.70
C LEU A 191 -7.47 13.54 7.71
N ARG A 192 -8.57 14.29 7.67
CA ARG A 192 -9.67 14.18 8.64
C ARG A 192 -10.44 12.85 8.57
N GLN A 193 -10.36 12.15 7.44
CA GLN A 193 -10.96 10.83 7.24
C GLN A 193 -10.02 9.68 7.61
N LEU A 194 -8.81 9.96 8.06
CA LEU A 194 -7.80 8.93 8.32
C LEU A 194 -8.20 8.10 9.54
N CYS A 195 -8.43 6.80 9.30
CA CYS A 195 -8.74 5.82 10.33
C CYS A 195 -7.48 5.06 10.77
N THR A 196 -6.56 4.81 9.84
CA THR A 196 -5.36 4.01 10.11
C THR A 196 -4.10 4.69 9.59
N LEU A 197 -3.13 4.87 10.48
CA LEU A 197 -1.81 5.39 10.16
C LEU A 197 -0.76 4.44 10.71
N ASP A 198 0.05 3.86 9.84
CA ASP A 198 1.18 3.02 10.23
C ASP A 198 2.48 3.64 9.72
N VAL A 199 3.25 4.22 10.64
CA VAL A 199 4.57 4.81 10.38
C VAL A 199 5.65 4.08 11.17
N SER A 200 5.38 2.83 11.57
CA SER A 200 6.34 2.02 12.30
C SER A 200 7.58 1.66 11.50
N HIS A 201 8.69 1.31 12.16
CA HIS A 201 9.97 1.03 11.52
C HIS A 201 10.42 2.18 10.61
N ASN A 202 10.54 3.37 11.20
CA ASN A 202 11.07 4.59 10.59
C ASN A 202 12.04 5.26 11.57
N HIS A 203 12.42 6.50 11.31
CA HIS A 203 13.35 7.30 12.13
C HIS A 203 12.65 8.53 12.72
N LEU A 204 11.36 8.42 13.07
CA LEU A 204 10.62 9.55 13.63
C LEU A 204 11.16 9.90 15.02
N GLU A 205 11.69 11.11 15.17
CA GLU A 205 12.15 11.65 16.47
C GLU A 205 10.99 12.25 17.27
N HIS A 206 10.03 12.86 16.56
CA HIS A 206 8.84 13.47 17.14
C HIS A 206 7.61 13.22 16.26
N LEU A 207 6.43 13.34 16.87
CA LEU A 207 5.17 13.50 16.13
C LEU A 207 4.73 14.97 16.17
N PRO A 208 4.15 15.50 15.09
CA PRO A 208 3.59 16.84 15.10
C PRO A 208 2.39 16.92 16.07
N GLU A 209 2.24 18.04 16.78
CA GLU A 209 1.08 18.31 17.64
C GLU A 209 -0.23 18.23 16.85
N GLU A 210 -0.22 18.54 15.56
CA GLU A 210 -1.42 18.53 14.73
C GLU A 210 -1.93 17.13 14.40
N ILE A 211 -1.24 16.05 14.82
CA ILE A 211 -1.77 14.68 14.70
C ILE A 211 -3.10 14.52 15.44
N GLY A 212 -3.34 15.27 16.52
CA GLY A 212 -4.61 15.28 17.26
C GLY A 212 -5.82 15.71 16.42
N GLN A 213 -5.60 16.37 15.28
CA GLN A 213 -6.67 16.76 14.35
C GLN A 213 -7.23 15.59 13.53
N CYS A 214 -6.51 14.46 13.46
CA CYS A 214 -6.98 13.23 12.82
C CYS A 214 -7.99 12.47 13.71
N LYS A 215 -9.12 13.10 14.03
CA LYS A 215 -10.09 12.60 15.03
C LYS A 215 -10.72 11.24 14.70
N ASN A 216 -10.67 10.83 13.44
CA ASN A 216 -11.16 9.53 12.99
C ASN A 216 -10.16 8.38 13.20
N LEU A 217 -8.95 8.66 13.68
CA LEU A 217 -7.89 7.67 13.81
C LEU A 217 -8.25 6.62 14.87
N THR A 218 -8.35 5.36 14.45
CA THR A 218 -8.61 4.21 15.31
C THR A 218 -7.38 3.36 15.56
N ALA A 219 -6.40 3.40 14.65
CA ALA A 219 -5.13 2.71 14.80
C ALA A 219 -3.93 3.59 14.39
N LEU A 220 -2.97 3.72 15.30
CA LEU A 220 -1.72 4.44 15.12
C LEU A 220 -0.53 3.54 15.44
N GLY A 221 0.25 3.18 14.42
CA GLY A 221 1.47 2.38 14.54
C GLY A 221 2.71 3.26 14.56
N LEU A 222 3.44 3.27 15.69
CA LEU A 222 4.66 4.07 15.90
C LEU A 222 5.85 3.21 16.34
N GLN A 223 5.67 1.89 16.46
CA GLN A 223 6.72 0.99 16.93
C GLN A 223 8.00 1.11 16.10
N HIS A 224 9.15 0.90 16.73
CA HIS A 224 10.46 1.00 16.09
C HIS A 224 10.69 2.36 15.39
N ASN A 225 10.54 3.43 16.16
CA ASN A 225 10.97 4.80 15.82
C ASN A 225 11.91 5.33 16.91
N GLU A 226 12.32 6.59 16.79
CA GLU A 226 13.25 7.27 17.70
C GLU A 226 12.52 8.28 18.60
N LEU A 227 11.23 8.04 18.84
CA LEU A 227 10.34 8.91 19.61
C LEU A 227 10.77 8.97 21.08
N THR A 228 11.04 10.18 21.58
CA THR A 228 11.34 10.44 23.00
C THR A 228 10.09 10.75 23.81
N SER A 229 9.08 11.35 23.19
CA SER A 229 7.79 11.69 23.77
C SER A 229 6.69 11.64 22.72
N LEU A 230 5.45 11.70 23.19
CA LEU A 230 4.27 11.93 22.35
C LEU A 230 3.75 13.36 22.60
N PRO A 231 3.18 14.02 21.59
CA PRO A 231 2.51 15.31 21.76
C PRO A 231 1.30 15.20 22.70
N GLU A 232 0.95 16.27 23.40
CA GLU A 232 -0.21 16.28 24.30
C GLU A 232 -1.52 16.05 23.53
N SER A 233 -1.56 16.53 22.28
CA SER A 233 -2.67 16.36 21.35
C SER A 233 -3.04 14.90 21.05
N ILE A 234 -2.18 13.93 21.38
CA ILE A 234 -2.53 12.51 21.26
C ILE A 234 -3.78 12.16 22.08
N GLY A 235 -4.03 12.90 23.17
CA GLY A 235 -5.24 12.77 23.98
C GLY A 235 -6.53 13.23 23.27
N GLU A 236 -6.43 13.97 22.17
CA GLU A 236 -7.58 14.40 21.36
C GLU A 236 -8.11 13.30 20.43
N LEU A 237 -7.35 12.22 20.22
CA LEU A 237 -7.71 11.08 19.38
C LEU A 237 -8.74 10.17 20.10
N SER A 238 -9.95 10.67 20.27
CA SER A 238 -11.00 10.02 21.06
C SER A 238 -11.47 8.65 20.53
N LEU A 239 -11.20 8.35 19.24
CA LEU A 239 -11.55 7.07 18.62
C LEU A 239 -10.37 6.08 18.57
N LEU A 240 -9.21 6.43 19.15
CA LEU A 240 -8.02 5.60 19.07
C LEU A 240 -8.18 4.33 19.92
N GLU A 241 -8.26 3.19 19.25
CA GLU A 241 -8.38 1.88 19.88
C GLU A 241 -7.02 1.18 20.02
N ARG A 242 -6.10 1.46 19.08
CA ARG A 242 -4.81 0.77 18.96
C ARG A 242 -3.68 1.77 18.80
N LEU A 243 -2.84 1.85 19.82
CA LEU A 243 -1.61 2.66 19.80
C LEU A 243 -0.39 1.74 19.97
N GLY A 244 0.42 1.61 18.91
CA GLY A 244 1.64 0.82 18.92
C GLY A 244 2.84 1.67 19.31
N LEU A 245 3.36 1.50 20.53
CA LEU A 245 4.58 2.14 21.04
C LEU A 245 5.60 1.05 21.40
N LYS A 246 6.89 1.34 21.18
CA LYS A 246 8.09 0.46 21.32
C LYS A 246 8.50 -0.27 20.05
#